data_AF-A0A2K6K5W6-F1
#
_entry.id   AF-A0A2K6K5W6-F1
#
_cell.length_a   1.000
_cell.length_b   1.000
_cell.length_c   1.000
_cell.angle_alpha   90.00
_cell.angle_beta   90.00
_cell.angle_gamma   90.00
#
_symmetry.space_group_name_H-M   'P 1'
#
loop_
_entity.id
_entity.type
_entity.pdbx_description
1 polymer ?
#
loop_
_entity_poly.entity_id
_entity_poly.type
_entity_poly.pdbx_seq_one_letter_code
_entity_poly.pdbx_strand_id
1 'polypeptide(L)' 'IHFILLFSRQGKLRLQKWYITLPDKERKKITREIVQIILSRGHRTSSFVDWKELKLVYKRSASWILSLILKRLTSSWTSL' A
#
# COMPACT_ATOMS: atom_id res chain seq x y z
N ILE A 1 -1.99 7.89 -8.22
CA ILE A 1 -1.93 7.39 -6.82
C ILE A 1 -3.33 6.88 -6.47
N HIS A 2 -3.49 5.66 -5.93
CA HIS A 2 -4.82 5.09 -5.63
C HIS A 2 -5.29 5.42 -4.21
N PHE A 3 -4.41 5.28 -3.23
CA PHE A 3 -4.68 5.63 -1.85
C PHE A 3 -3.39 5.87 -1.06
N ILE A 4 -3.55 6.53 0.08
CA ILE A 4 -2.56 6.70 1.15
C ILE A 4 -3.14 6.09 2.41
N LEU A 5 -2.39 5.22 3.08
CA LEU A 5 -2.70 4.73 4.42
C LEU A 5 -1.54 5.05 5.36
N LEU A 6 -1.88 5.50 6.56
CA LEU A 6 -0.96 5.67 7.68
C LEU A 6 -1.45 4.78 8.82
N PHE A 7 -0.61 3.90 9.33
CA PHE A 7 -0.96 3.02 10.43
C PHE A 7 0.23 2.80 11.38
N SER A 8 -0.06 2.43 12.63
CA SER A 8 0.98 2.14 13.62
C SER A 8 1.63 0.76 13.41
N ARG A 9 2.72 0.48 14.14
CA ARG A 9 3.35 -0.86 14.15
C ARG A 9 2.42 -1.98 14.66
N GLN A 10 1.38 -1.63 15.41
CA GLN A 10 0.33 -2.55 15.87
C GLN A 10 -0.84 -2.67 14.87
N GLY A 11 -0.73 -2.06 13.69
CA GLY A 11 -1.78 -2.11 12.66
C GLY A 11 -2.95 -1.14 12.88
N LYS A 12 -2.86 -0.23 13.85
CA LYS A 12 -3.92 0.78 14.07
C LYS A 12 -3.87 1.84 12.98
N LEU A 13 -4.92 1.90 12.15
CA LEU A 13 -5.07 2.90 11.10
C LEU A 13 -5.26 4.29 11.72
N ARG A 14 -4.44 5.27 11.31
CA ARG A 14 -4.48 6.67 11.75
C ARG A 14 -4.98 7.61 10.67
N LEU A 15 -4.67 7.31 9.41
CA LEU A 15 -5.15 8.07 8.26
C LEU A 15 -5.40 7.12 7.09
N GLN A 16 -6.49 7.39 6.37
CA GLN A 16 -6.74 6.83 5.05
C GLN A 16 -7.24 7.94 4.12
N LYS A 17 -6.65 8.02 2.93
CA LYS A 17 -7.13 8.86 1.84
C LYS A 17 -7.23 8.01 0.59
N TRP A 18 -8.43 7.91 0.04
CA TRP A 18 -8.71 7.20 -1.20
C TRP A 18 -8.88 8.22 -2.32
N TYR A 19 -8.19 8.00 -3.43
CA TYR A 19 -8.27 8.82 -4.64
C TYR A 19 -9.11 8.16 -5.74
N ILE A 20 -9.54 6.91 -5.51
CA ILE A 20 -10.45 6.16 -6.36
C ILE A 20 -11.73 5.84 -5.60
N THR A 21 -12.84 5.78 -6.33
CA THR A 21 -14.14 5.43 -5.77
C THR A 21 -14.26 3.91 -5.67
N LEU A 22 -14.22 3.40 -4.45
CA LEU A 22 -14.47 1.99 -4.13
C LEU A 22 -15.56 1.86 -3.06
N PRO A 23 -16.30 0.74 -3.00
CA PRO A 23 -17.20 0.43 -1.89
C PRO A 23 -16.44 0.31 -0.55
N ASP A 24 -17.05 0.73 0.56
CA ASP A 24 -16.41 0.69 1.90
C ASP A 24 -15.98 -0.73 2.33
N LYS A 25 -16.76 -1.74 1.95
CA LYS A 25 -16.42 -3.15 2.20
C LYS A 25 -15.08 -3.52 1.55
N GLU A 26 -14.86 -3.05 0.33
CA GLU A 26 -13.64 -3.31 -0.42
C GLU A 26 -12.46 -2.50 0.12
N ARG A 27 -12.68 -1.22 0.45
CA ARG A 27 -11.66 -0.38 1.12
C ARG A 27 -11.15 -1.05 2.40
N LYS A 28 -12.06 -1.52 3.27
CA LYS A 28 -11.72 -2.22 4.52
C LYS A 28 -10.93 -3.50 4.26
N LYS A 29 -11.29 -4.28 3.23
CA LYS A 29 -10.58 -5.50 2.84
C LYS A 29 -9.15 -5.18 2.40
N ILE A 30 -8.99 -4.22 1.48
CA ILE A 30 -7.68 -3.78 0.97
C ILE A 30 -6.82 -3.23 2.10
N THR A 31 -7.35 -2.37 2.97
CA THR A 31 -6.59 -1.82 4.11
C THR A 31 -6.05 -2.93 5.01
N ARG A 32 -6.87 -3.93 5.38
CA ARG A 32 -6.42 -5.05 6.23
C ARG A 32 -5.31 -5.85 5.56
N GLU A 33 -5.50 -6.19 4.29
CA GLU A 33 -4.54 -6.95 3.49
C GLU A 33 -3.18 -6.23 3.41
N ILE A 34 -3.19 -4.94 3.06
CA ILE A 34 -1.98 -4.12 2.97
C ILE A 34 -1.27 -3.98 4.31
N VAL A 35 -2.01 -3.73 5.39
CA VAL A 35 -1.43 -3.61 6.74
C VAL A 35 -0.74 -4.92 7.12
N GLN A 36 -1.37 -6.07 6.89
CA GLN A 36 -0.77 -7.37 7.19
C GLN A 36 0.50 -7.63 6.37
N ILE A 37 0.47 -7.37 5.06
CA ILE A 37 1.63 -7.55 4.17
C ILE A 37 2.81 -6.68 4.62
N ILE A 38 2.56 -5.42 4.98
CA ILE A 38 3.64 -4.52 5.37
C ILE A 38 4.17 -4.88 6.77
N LEU A 39 3.30 -5.26 7.72
CA LEU A 39 3.74 -5.62 9.07
C LEU A 39 4.53 -6.93 9.11
N SER A 40 4.23 -7.90 8.25
CA SER A 40 4.96 -9.18 8.17
C SER A 40 6.34 -9.04 7.52
N ARG A 41 6.62 -7.93 6.81
CA ARG A 41 7.92 -7.71 6.16
C ARG A 41 9.02 -7.29 7.14
N GLY A 42 10.19 -7.91 6.98
CA GLY A 42 11.41 -7.60 7.71
C GLY A 42 12.03 -6.24 7.36
N HIS A 43 12.82 -5.69 8.28
CA HIS A 43 13.44 -4.35 8.17
C HIS A 43 14.47 -4.19 7.05
N ARG A 44 15.07 -5.29 6.57
CA ARG A 44 16.08 -5.28 5.49
C ARG A 44 15.48 -5.48 4.09
N THR A 45 14.16 -5.45 3.98
CA THR A 45 13.48 -5.60 2.68
C THR A 45 13.25 -4.25 2.03
N SER A 46 13.15 -4.24 0.69
CA SER A 46 12.88 -2.99 -0.05
C SER A 46 11.57 -2.33 0.39
N SER A 47 11.49 -1.02 0.16
CA SER A 47 10.28 -0.20 0.35
C SER A 47 9.18 -0.46 -0.69
N PHE A 48 9.40 -1.41 -1.60
CA PHE A 48 8.51 -1.72 -2.71
C PHE A 48 7.94 -3.14 -2.56
N VAL A 49 6.64 -3.24 -2.81
CA VAL A 49 5.89 -4.50 -2.80
C VAL A 49 5.06 -4.54 -4.06
N ASP A 50 5.26 -5.55 -4.90
CA ASP A 50 4.33 -5.83 -5.99
C ASP A 50 3.08 -6.48 -5.37
N TRP A 51 1.93 -5.80 -5.50
CA TRP A 51 0.66 -6.27 -4.98
C TRP A 51 -0.36 -6.24 -6.11
N LYS A 52 -0.74 -7.44 -6.59
CA LYS A 52 -1.52 -7.61 -7.81
C LYS A 52 -0.82 -6.89 -8.97
N GLU A 53 -1.55 -6.13 -9.79
CA GLU A 53 -1.00 -5.32 -10.89
C GLU A 53 -0.54 -3.91 -10.45
N LEU A 54 -0.47 -3.68 -9.13
CA LEU A 54 -0.11 -2.39 -8.56
C LEU A 54 1.22 -2.49 -7.80
N LYS A 55 1.92 -1.36 -7.72
CA LYS A 55 3.16 -1.25 -6.96
C LYS A 55 2.89 -0.49 -5.67
N LEU A 56 2.97 -1.19 -4.55
CA LEU A 56 2.90 -0.59 -3.23
C LEU A 56 4.27 -0.08 -2.81
N VAL A 57 4.30 1.16 -2.33
CA VAL A 57 5.48 1.84 -1.81
C VAL A 57 5.21 2.20 -0.36
N TYR A 58 6.09 1.80 0.56
CA TYR A 58 5.93 2.12 1.98
C TYR A 58 7.23 2.59 2.62
N LYS A 59 7.10 3.41 3.67
CA LYS A 59 8.23 3.82 4.52
C LYS A 59 7.87 3.53 5.96
N ARG A 60 8.73 2.77 6.63
CA ARG A 60 8.63 2.45 8.06
C ARG A 60 9.45 3.47 8.85
N SER A 61 8.78 4.23 9.73
CA SER A 61 9.41 5.08 10.74
C SER A 61 9.39 4.37 12.11
N ALA A 62 9.96 5.00 13.14
CA ALA A 62 10.06 4.40 14.48
C ALA A 62 8.68 4.10 15.11
N SER A 63 7.69 4.98 14.87
CA SER A 63 6.37 4.91 15.52
C SER A 63 5.20 4.72 14.54
N TRP A 64 5.37 5.08 13.27
CA TRP A 64 4.32 5.03 12.25
C TRP A 64 4.84 4.47 10.92
N ILE A 65 3.93 3.85 10.17
CA ILE A 65 4.17 3.27 8.86
C ILE A 65 3.27 3.99 7.86
N LEU A 66 3.89 4.61 6.87
CA LEU A 66 3.19 5.26 5.76
C LEU A 66 3.25 4.32 4.54
N SER A 67 2.10 4.02 3.94
CA SER A 67 1.99 3.23 2.73
C SER A 67 1.21 3.97 1.64
N LEU A 68 1.72 3.91 0.42
CA LEU A 68 1.20 4.53 -0.79
C LEU A 68 1.05 3.44 -1.85
N ILE A 69 -0.08 3.39 -2.55
CA ILE A 69 -0.17 2.57 -3.77
C ILE A 69 -0.04 3.45 -5.02
N LEU A 70 0.95 3.07 -5.84
CA LEU A 70 1.16 3.57 -7.18
C LEU A 70 0.66 2.54 -8.19
N LYS A 71 -0.12 3.00 -9.18
CA LYS A 71 -0.38 2.17 -10.35
C LYS A 71 0.96 1.94 -11.05
N ARG A 72 1.28 0.69 -11.35
CA ARG A 72 2.39 0.41 -12.26
C ARG A 72 1.95 1.00 -13.60
N LEU A 73 2.64 2.05 -14.06
CA LEU A 73 2.55 2.43 -15.46
C LEU A 73 3.15 1.24 -16.21
N THR A 74 2.29 0.36 -16.72
CA THR A 74 2.74 -0.63 -17.68
C THR A 74 3.30 0.18 -18.84
N SER A 75 4.63 0.17 -19.02
CA SER A 75 5.24 0.58 -20.27
C SER A 75 4.77 -0.40 -21.33
N SER A 76 3.68 -0.06 -22.02
CA SER A 76 3.30 -0.67 -23.28
C SER A 76 4.31 -0.22 -24.33
N TRP A 77 5.50 -0.82 -24.33
CA TRP A 77 6.51 -0.70 -25.38
C TRP A 77 7.00 -2.08 -25.85
N THR A 78 6.18 -3.12 -25.69
CA THR A 78 6.46 -4.47 -26.22
C THR A 78 5.35 -4.93 -27.15
N SER A 79 4.95 -4.07 -28.08
CA SER A 79 4.13 -4.42 -29.24
C SER A 79 4.45 -3.46 -30.39
N LEU A 80 5.70 -3.51 -30.87
CA LEU A 80 6.11 -3.14 -32.22
C LEU A 80 7.14 -4.17 -32.68
#